data_AF-A0A4Y2I4G3-F1
#
_entry.id   AF-A0A4Y2I4G3-F1
#
_cell.length_a   1.000
_cell.length_b   1.000
_cell.length_c   1.000
_cell.angle_alpha   90.00
_cell.angle_beta   90.00
_cell.angle_gamma   90.00
#
_symmetry.space_group_name_H-M   'P 1'
#
loop_
_entity.id
_entity.type
_entity.pdbx_description
1 polymer ?
#
loop_
_entity_poly.entity_id
_entity_poly.type
_entity_poly.pdbx_seq_one_letter_code
_entity_poly.pdbx_strand_id
1 'polypeptide(L)'
;DVHIVKTAIETYEKIKKQVVVIGQDVDLLVLSADLTPDYMDILMLKEGKGKIKDRFYSSKDIRNSNLVIECKKSILFLHAISGCDKTSGFYGKGKLQAVQLFNLSKYLQSIPEIFNNTK
;
A
#
# COMPACT_ATOMS: atom_id res chain seq x y z
N ASP A 1 0.82 -11.07 6.19
CA ASP A 1 0.12 -9.89 5.64
C ASP A 1 -0.76 -10.18 4.44
N VAL A 2 -0.24 -10.73 3.34
CA VAL A 2 -1.05 -11.07 2.14
C VAL A 2 -2.29 -11.90 2.47
N HIS A 3 -2.16 -12.96 3.27
CA HIS A 3 -3.29 -13.80 3.68
C HIS A 3 -4.36 -13.00 4.46
N ILE A 4 -3.95 -12.06 5.32
CA ILE A 4 -4.87 -11.22 6.10
C ILE A 4 -5.71 -10.35 5.16
N VAL A 5 -5.04 -9.69 4.19
CA VAL A 5 -5.73 -8.84 3.20
C VAL A 5 -6.66 -9.66 2.30
N LYS A 6 -6.22 -10.84 1.83
CA LYS A 6 -7.07 -11.74 1.02
C LYS A 6 -8.31 -12.19 1.80
N THR A 7 -8.13 -12.60 3.06
CA THR A 7 -9.26 -12.97 3.93
C THR A 7 -10.22 -11.79 4.14
N ALA A 8 -9.72 -10.56 4.27
CA ALA A 8 -10.57 -9.38 4.38
C ALA A 8 -11.42 -9.15 3.10
N ILE A 9 -10.80 -9.31 1.93
CA ILE A 9 -11.48 -9.20 0.63
C ILE A 9 -12.55 -10.28 0.48
N GLU A 10 -12.19 -11.55 0.73
CA GLU A 10 -13.13 -12.69 0.69
C GLU A 10 -14.29 -12.51 1.68
N THR A 11 -14.00 -11.99 2.87
CA THR A 11 -15.02 -11.71 3.89
C THR A 11 -15.99 -10.65 3.40
N TYR A 12 -15.48 -9.54 2.85
CA TYR A 12 -16.32 -8.47 2.29
C TYR A 12 -17.25 -9.03 1.21
N GLU A 13 -16.71 -9.85 0.31
CA GLU A 13 -17.48 -10.50 -0.75
C GLU A 13 -18.59 -11.40 -0.21
N LYS A 14 -18.31 -12.16 0.85
CA LYS A 14 -19.25 -13.10 1.45
C LYS A 14 -20.38 -12.40 2.20
N ILE A 15 -20.07 -11.38 2.99
CA ILE A 15 -21.04 -10.76 3.91
C ILE A 15 -21.63 -9.45 3.38
N LYS A 16 -21.04 -8.88 2.32
CA LYS A 16 -21.45 -7.60 1.70
C LYS A 16 -21.58 -6.45 2.70
N LYS A 17 -20.70 -6.40 3.69
CA LYS A 17 -20.59 -5.34 4.70
C LYS A 17 -19.15 -4.85 4.78
N GLN A 18 -18.96 -3.64 5.30
CA GLN A 18 -17.62 -3.06 5.48
C GLN A 18 -16.74 -3.98 6.33
N VAL A 19 -15.54 -4.27 5.84
CA VAL A 19 -14.51 -5.02 6.55
C VAL A 19 -13.39 -4.07 6.96
N VAL A 20 -12.88 -4.25 8.17
CA VAL A 20 -11.76 -3.48 8.72
C VAL A 20 -10.63 -4.45 9.08
N VAL A 21 -9.45 -4.22 8.54
CA VAL A 21 -8.21 -4.90 8.92
C VAL A 21 -7.56 -4.11 10.06
N ILE A 22 -7.28 -4.75 11.19
CA ILE A 22 -6.60 -4.10 12.33
C ILE A 22 -5.14 -4.51 12.31
N GLY A 23 -4.23 -3.52 12.31
CA GLY A 23 -2.80 -3.82 12.31
C GLY A 23 -1.91 -2.58 12.37
N GLN A 24 -0.66 -2.79 12.76
CA GLN A 24 0.35 -1.73 12.83
C GLN A 24 1.21 -1.63 11.57
N ASP A 25 1.30 -2.72 10.82
CA ASP A 25 2.23 -2.84 9.70
C ASP A 25 1.77 -2.04 8.48
N VAL A 26 2.70 -1.31 7.86
CA VAL A 26 2.43 -0.58 6.62
C VAL A 26 2.26 -1.53 5.43
N ASP A 27 2.81 -2.74 5.52
CA ASP A 27 2.69 -3.77 4.51
C ASP A 27 1.22 -4.15 4.29
N LEU A 28 0.41 -4.20 5.36
CA LEU A 28 -1.05 -4.38 5.27
C LEU A 28 -1.71 -3.29 4.42
N LEU A 29 -1.34 -2.03 4.62
CA LEU A 29 -1.92 -0.92 3.87
C LEU A 29 -1.55 -0.95 2.39
N VAL A 30 -0.27 -1.23 2.11
CA VAL A 30 0.26 -1.35 0.74
C VAL A 30 -0.43 -2.49 0.01
N LEU A 31 -0.53 -3.67 0.64
CA LEU A 31 -1.18 -4.83 0.08
C LEU A 31 -2.68 -4.61 -0.08
N SER A 32 -3.35 -3.89 0.82
CA SER A 32 -4.76 -3.52 0.66
C SER A 32 -4.97 -2.63 -0.56
N ALA A 33 -4.10 -1.65 -0.82
CA ALA A 33 -4.20 -0.78 -1.99
C ALA A 33 -3.97 -1.53 -3.32
N ASP A 34 -3.09 -2.53 -3.32
CA ASP A 34 -2.76 -3.33 -4.51
C ASP A 34 -3.81 -4.42 -4.79
N LEU A 35 -4.11 -5.25 -3.80
CA LEU A 35 -4.91 -6.48 -3.97
C LEU A 35 -6.42 -6.25 -4.00
N THR A 36 -6.90 -5.16 -3.39
CA THR A 36 -8.36 -4.91 -3.30
C THR A 36 -8.89 -4.52 -4.68
N PRO A 37 -9.95 -5.16 -5.21
CA PRO A 37 -10.58 -4.76 -6.47
C PRO A 37 -11.10 -3.31 -6.46
N ASP A 38 -11.13 -2.65 -7.62
CA ASP A 38 -11.45 -1.21 -7.71
C ASP A 38 -12.88 -0.85 -7.27
N TYR A 39 -13.81 -1.81 -7.28
CA TYR A 39 -15.22 -1.59 -6.93
C TYR A 39 -15.49 -1.65 -5.42
N MET A 40 -14.52 -2.07 -4.61
CA MET A 40 -14.68 -2.23 -3.16
C MET A 40 -13.58 -1.50 -2.39
N ASP A 41 -13.79 -1.37 -1.08
CA ASP A 41 -12.83 -0.72 -0.19
C ASP A 41 -12.62 -1.55 1.09
N ILE A 42 -11.37 -1.86 1.37
CA ILE A 42 -10.93 -2.41 2.64
C ILE A 42 -10.37 -1.27 3.49
N LEU A 43 -10.96 -1.08 4.66
CA LEU A 43 -10.43 -0.14 5.65
C LEU A 43 -9.35 -0.83 6.48
N MET A 44 -8.32 -0.09 6.85
CA MET A 44 -7.33 -0.50 7.81
C MET A 44 -7.40 0.42 9.04
N LEU A 45 -7.56 -0.18 10.22
CA LEU A 45 -7.40 0.50 11.51
C LEU A 45 -5.98 0.29 12.02
N LYS A 46 -5.20 1.37 12.07
CA LYS A 46 -3.93 1.43 12.76
C LYS A 46 -4.15 1.97 14.15
N GLU A 47 -4.01 1.12 15.16
CA GLU A 47 -4.16 1.52 16.55
C GLU A 47 -3.07 2.52 16.94
N GLY A 48 -3.42 3.47 17.80
CA GLY A 48 -2.48 4.39 18.40
C GLY A 48 -1.60 3.69 19.43
N LYS A 49 -0.45 4.30 19.75
CA LYS A 49 0.35 3.94 20.93
C LYS A 49 0.50 5.17 21.83
N GLY A 50 0.23 5.01 23.13
CA GLY A 50 0.34 6.08 24.11
C GLY A 50 -0.63 7.24 23.82
N LYS A 51 -0.08 8.43 23.51
CA LYS A 51 -0.86 9.63 23.19
C LYS A 51 -1.27 9.74 21.72
N ILE A 52 -0.79 8.83 20.87
CA ILE A 52 -1.14 8.80 19.44
C ILE A 52 -2.55 8.21 19.34
N LYS A 53 -3.43 8.87 18.57
CA LYS A 53 -4.77 8.36 18.28
C LYS A 53 -4.74 7.30 17.19
N ASP A 54 -5.74 6.43 17.22
CA ASP A 54 -6.03 5.50 16.15
C ASP A 54 -6.25 6.23 14.81
N ARG A 55 -5.90 5.56 13.71
CA ARG A 55 -6.06 6.08 12.36
C ARG A 55 -6.71 5.04 11.46
N PHE A 56 -7.69 5.48 10.69
CA PHE A 56 -8.24 4.70 9.60
C PHE A 56 -7.55 5.07 8.29
N TYR A 57 -7.34 4.07 7.46
CA TYR A 57 -6.86 4.22 6.10
C TYR A 57 -7.78 3.44 5.16
N SER A 58 -8.13 4.03 4.03
CA SER A 58 -8.93 3.39 2.98
C SER A 58 -8.00 2.90 1.88
N SER A 59 -8.16 1.63 1.48
CA SER A 59 -7.46 1.08 0.32
C SER A 59 -7.75 1.88 -0.96
N LYS A 60 -9.00 2.35 -1.11
CA LYS A 60 -9.44 3.16 -2.24
C LYS A 60 -8.80 4.55 -2.21
N ASP A 61 -8.74 5.20 -1.05
CA ASP A 61 -8.12 6.52 -0.92
C ASP A 61 -6.61 6.47 -1.19
N ILE A 62 -5.91 5.44 -0.71
CA ILE A 62 -4.47 5.26 -1.00
C ILE A 62 -4.23 5.10 -2.49
N ARG A 63 -5.02 4.24 -3.15
CA ARG A 63 -4.94 3.99 -4.60
C ARG A 63 -5.22 5.25 -5.43
N ASN A 64 -6.17 6.07 -4.99
CA ASN A 64 -6.57 7.30 -5.66
C ASN A 64 -5.78 8.53 -5.18
N SER A 65 -4.81 8.35 -4.29
CA SER A 65 -4.04 9.46 -3.76
C SER A 65 -3.12 10.05 -4.82
N ASN A 66 -2.96 11.37 -4.81
CA ASN A 66 -1.99 12.07 -5.64
C ASN A 66 -0.55 11.95 -5.11
N LEU A 67 -0.31 11.08 -4.13
CA LEU A 67 1.01 10.90 -3.51
C LEU A 67 1.97 10.13 -4.42
N VAL A 68 1.48 9.19 -5.21
CA VAL A 68 2.29 8.33 -6.10
C VAL A 68 1.68 8.34 -7.48
N ILE A 69 2.48 8.71 -8.49
CA ILE A 69 2.06 8.64 -9.89
C ILE A 69 1.73 7.19 -10.26
N GLU A 70 0.55 7.00 -10.86
CA GLU A 70 0.01 5.68 -11.20
C GLU A 70 0.07 4.70 -10.00
N CYS A 71 -0.36 5.16 -8.81
CA CYS A 71 -0.25 4.41 -7.54
C CYS A 71 -0.59 2.92 -7.68
N LYS A 72 -1.69 2.56 -8.35
CA LYS A 72 -2.09 1.16 -8.57
C LYS A 72 -1.00 0.31 -9.24
N LYS A 73 -0.24 0.86 -10.19
CA LYS A 73 0.87 0.15 -10.85
C LYS A 73 2.15 0.23 -10.01
N SER A 74 2.35 1.34 -9.32
CA SER A 74 3.65 1.70 -8.75
C SER A 74 3.83 1.31 -7.28
N ILE A 75 2.74 1.07 -6.53
CA ILE A 75 2.80 1.00 -5.06
C ILE A 75 3.67 -0.16 -4.53
N LEU A 76 3.58 -1.35 -5.13
CA LEU A 76 4.43 -2.49 -4.75
C LEU A 76 5.90 -2.24 -5.08
N PHE A 77 6.18 -1.69 -6.26
CA PHE A 77 7.53 -1.32 -6.66
C PHE A 77 8.14 -0.29 -5.70
N LEU A 78 7.41 0.80 -5.40
CA LEU A 78 7.83 1.81 -4.44
C LEU A 78 8.10 1.22 -3.07
N HIS A 79 7.21 0.35 -2.61
CA HIS A 79 7.34 -0.29 -1.32
C HIS A 79 8.63 -1.14 -1.24
N ALA A 80 8.92 -1.91 -2.29
CA ALA A 80 10.14 -2.72 -2.37
C ALA A 80 11.42 -1.87 -2.35
N ILE A 81 11.49 -0.79 -3.14
CA ILE A 81 12.71 0.06 -3.27
C ILE A 81 12.89 1.06 -2.13
N SER A 82 11.80 1.45 -1.45
CA SER A 82 11.85 2.35 -0.29
C SER A 82 12.18 1.63 1.01
N GLY A 83 12.25 0.29 0.96
CA GLY A 83 12.50 -0.60 2.08
C GLY A 83 11.21 -1.07 2.77
N CYS A 84 11.02 -2.39 2.83
CA CYS A 84 10.06 -3.07 3.68
C CYS A 84 10.78 -3.74 4.86
N ASP A 85 10.08 -4.52 5.67
CA ASP A 85 10.66 -5.20 6.84
C ASP A 85 11.93 -6.01 6.57
N LYS A 86 12.06 -6.54 5.35
CA LYS A 86 13.20 -7.39 4.95
C LYS A 86 14.09 -6.78 3.87
N THR A 87 13.75 -5.60 3.35
CA THR A 87 14.53 -4.96 2.27
C THR A 87 15.07 -3.62 2.73
N SER A 88 16.34 -3.37 2.43
CA SER A 88 16.94 -2.04 2.59
C SER A 88 16.38 -1.09 1.54
N GLY A 89 16.12 0.16 1.94
CA GLY A 89 15.77 1.24 1.01
C GLY A 89 17.01 1.98 0.48
N PHE A 90 16.78 3.04 -0.29
CA PHE A 90 17.84 3.94 -0.74
C PHE A 90 18.65 4.53 0.44
N TYR A 91 19.97 4.46 0.35
CA TYR A 91 20.86 4.97 1.38
C TYR A 91 20.61 6.47 1.65
N GLY A 92 20.43 6.82 2.93
CA GLY A 92 20.19 8.19 3.35
C GLY A 92 18.84 8.77 2.92
N LYS A 93 17.87 7.94 2.49
CA LYS A 93 16.53 8.37 2.08
C LYS A 93 15.43 7.69 2.89
N GLY A 94 14.49 8.48 3.40
CA GLY A 94 13.25 7.96 3.99
C GLY A 94 12.20 7.60 2.93
N LYS A 95 11.15 6.86 3.32
CA LYS A 95 10.07 6.43 2.38
C LYS A 95 9.42 7.60 1.63
N LEU A 96 9.15 8.71 2.31
CA LEU A 96 8.58 9.91 1.66
C LEU A 96 9.53 10.52 0.61
N GLN A 97 10.84 10.52 0.89
CA GLN A 97 11.83 11.01 -0.08
C GLN A 97 11.96 10.06 -1.28
N ALA A 98 11.81 8.74 -1.07
CA ALA A 98 11.76 7.77 -2.16
C ALA A 98 10.53 7.98 -3.04
N VAL A 99 9.36 8.25 -2.46
CA VAL A 99 8.13 8.63 -3.20
C VAL A 99 8.34 9.89 -4.02
N GLN A 100 8.92 10.94 -3.43
CA GLN A 100 9.22 12.20 -4.12
C GLN A 100 10.20 11.97 -5.29
N LEU A 101 11.25 11.17 -5.07
CA LEU A 101 12.21 10.83 -6.12
C LEU A 101 11.55 10.07 -7.27
N PHE A 102 10.68 9.11 -6.97
CA PHE A 102 9.90 8.39 -7.97
C PHE A 102 9.03 9.34 -8.81
N ASN A 103 8.30 10.26 -8.16
CA ASN A 103 7.44 11.21 -8.85
C ASN A 103 8.18 12.18 -9.77
N LEU A 104 9.48 12.44 -9.51
CA LEU A 104 10.32 13.32 -10.34
C LEU A 104 11.03 12.58 -11.49
N SER A 105 11.24 11.28 -11.38
CA SER A 105 12.06 10.51 -12.31
C SER A 105 11.22 9.70 -13.29
N LYS A 106 11.18 10.14 -14.56
CA LYS A 106 10.55 9.36 -15.65
C LYS A 106 11.18 7.96 -15.81
N TYR A 107 12.48 7.84 -15.52
CA TYR A 107 13.16 6.54 -15.54
C TYR A 107 12.62 5.61 -14.46
N LEU A 108 12.42 6.08 -13.23
CA LEU A 108 11.84 5.25 -12.17
C LEU A 108 10.38 4.90 -12.48
N GLN A 109 9.63 5.80 -13.12
CA GLN A 109 8.23 5.58 -13.50
C GLN A 109 8.04 4.52 -14.58
N SER A 110 9.06 4.20 -15.39
CA SER A 110 8.98 3.12 -16.38
C SER A 110 9.28 1.72 -15.82
N ILE A 111 9.80 1.62 -14.59
CA ILE A 111 10.19 0.33 -13.99
C ILE A 111 9.01 -0.48 -13.44
N PRO A 112 7.96 0.11 -12.83
CA PRO A 112 6.82 -0.65 -12.32
C PRO A 112 6.21 -1.64 -13.31
N GLU A 113 6.15 -1.29 -14.60
CA GLU A 113 5.64 -2.20 -15.64
C GLU A 113 6.50 -3.46 -15.79
N ILE A 114 7.83 -3.31 -15.71
CA ILE A 114 8.78 -4.44 -15.73
C ILE A 114 8.68 -5.23 -14.43
N PHE A 115 8.61 -4.53 -13.28
CA PHE A 115 8.54 -5.14 -11.96
C PHE A 115 7.28 -6.01 -11.78
N ASN A 116 6.14 -5.54 -12.27
CA ASN A 116 4.87 -6.27 -12.18
C ASN A 116 4.71 -7.34 -13.26
N ASN A 117 5.64 -7.44 -14.21
CA ASN A 117 5.55 -8.40 -15.30
C ASN A 117 5.84 -9.81 -14.79
N THR A 118 4.79 -10.58 -14.57
CA THR A 118 4.87 -12.02 -14.33
C THR A 118 5.09 -12.73 -15.67
N LYS A 119 6.34 -12.76 -16.13
CA LYS A 119 6.77 -13.80 -17.08
C LYS A 119 6.86 -15.15 -16.38
#